data_AF-A0A3N1UF71-F1
#
_entry.id   AF-A0A3N1UF71-F1
#
_cell.length_a   1.000
_cell.length_b   1.000
_cell.length_c   1.000
_cell.angle_alpha   90.00
_cell.angle_beta   90.00
_cell.angle_gamma   90.00
#
_symmetry.space_group_name_H-M   'P 1'
#
loop_
_entity.id
_entity.type
_entity.pdbx_description
1 polymer ?
#
loop_
_entity_poly.entity_id
_entity_poly.type
_entity_poly.pdbx_seq_one_letter_code
_entity_poly.pdbx_strand_id
1 'polypeptide(L)'
;MVAVEFRFLAGRYHATPWDRHVNEGAVAWPPEPWRILRALISTWHHKVKWSEKHSKATMQGLTESLAQELPEYRLPPASHSHARHYMPPASPKESKPLVLDAFAAVDCREPLVVVWPTVELSAQQRTLLGDLLQVMGYLGRAESWIDARPLDHAPETNCRPMDFEGRGKRSALGGEPVTLLAALPPEEYARRRSQFLQDKGSAKRLAPTLPEDFLDALCVDTGTLRQLGWSQPPAARKVQYLRPVDALTPRRHVKRHPVRRNTTAVFVLTGKPLPRVEETVRIGELLRIAVLSRAKHRYGEHNIPAVFSGHGLVQNRPHRHAFYVPWDSNGDGYIDRLLVHVPDGMDAEQQRVLEALNRLWSRDGYEWRVLLEGISDSELAPELTGPSAVWVSCTPYLHPWHVKKRFTVQDQIRRECRARGLPEPSALESLAEVNVGKGRMRRPIHFRRFRSRRGLNQPDRLGSFWRLRFPEPIRGPLALGFSCHFGLGLFKPL
;
A
#
# COMPACT_ATOMS: atom_id res chain seq x y z
N MET A 1 -13.82 -18.30 35.07
CA MET A 1 -12.94 -18.04 33.92
C MET A 1 -12.74 -16.55 33.75
N VAL A 2 -11.59 -16.16 33.19
CA VAL A 2 -11.28 -14.78 32.79
C VAL A 2 -10.79 -14.80 31.34
N ALA A 3 -11.34 -13.94 30.49
CA ALA A 3 -10.85 -13.76 29.12
C ALA A 3 -10.71 -12.26 28.82
N VAL A 4 -9.59 -11.89 28.21
CA VAL A 4 -9.26 -10.50 27.86
C VAL A 4 -8.84 -10.42 26.41
N GLU A 5 -9.49 -9.52 25.67
CA GLU A 5 -9.16 -9.19 24.29
C GLU A 5 -8.24 -7.97 24.24
N PHE A 6 -7.21 -8.03 23.39
CA PHE A 6 -6.33 -6.92 23.06
C PHE A 6 -6.29 -6.73 21.53
N ARG A 7 -6.67 -5.54 21.06
CA ARG A 7 -6.55 -5.13 19.66
C ARG A 7 -5.41 -4.14 19.51
N PHE A 8 -4.38 -4.49 18.74
CA PHE A 8 -3.26 -3.61 18.46
C PHE A 8 -3.63 -2.59 17.38
N LEU A 9 -3.94 -1.35 17.79
CA LEU A 9 -4.51 -0.31 16.94
C LEU A 9 -3.57 0.11 15.81
N ALA A 10 -2.26 0.11 16.05
CA ALA A 10 -1.24 0.41 15.05
C ALA A 10 -0.82 -0.81 14.20
N GLY A 11 -1.42 -1.99 14.44
CA GLY A 11 -1.04 -3.24 13.78
C GLY A 11 0.36 -3.73 14.14
N ARG A 12 0.89 -3.32 15.30
CA ARG A 12 2.23 -3.69 15.77
C ARG A 12 2.23 -3.94 17.27
N TYR A 13 3.00 -4.95 17.67
CA TYR A 13 3.30 -5.24 19.06
C TYR A 13 4.82 -5.31 19.25
N HIS A 14 5.34 -4.40 20.07
CA HIS A 14 6.74 -4.19 20.38
C HIS A 14 7.03 -4.67 21.80
N ALA A 15 7.82 -5.74 21.93
CA ALA A 15 8.25 -6.20 23.23
C ALA A 15 9.46 -7.13 23.16
N THR A 16 10.53 -6.75 23.87
CA THR A 16 11.77 -7.53 23.95
C THR A 16 11.64 -8.63 25.02
N PRO A 17 12.03 -9.89 24.75
CA PRO A 17 12.09 -10.92 25.78
C PRO A 17 13.02 -10.53 26.93
N TRP A 18 12.71 -10.96 28.16
CA TRP A 18 13.45 -10.54 29.36
C TRP A 18 14.97 -10.77 29.29
N ASP A 19 15.39 -11.91 28.77
CA ASP A 19 16.79 -12.35 28.70
C ASP A 19 17.47 -12.02 27.37
N ARG A 20 16.91 -11.06 26.62
CA ARG A 20 17.39 -10.64 25.31
C ARG A 20 17.69 -9.15 25.29
N HIS A 21 18.74 -8.79 24.59
CA HIS A 21 19.03 -7.40 24.29
C HIS A 21 18.14 -6.88 23.15
N VAL A 22 17.73 -5.61 23.20
CA VAL A 22 16.82 -5.00 22.20
C VAL A 22 17.34 -5.12 20.76
N ASN A 23 18.66 -5.04 20.58
CA ASN A 23 19.32 -5.16 19.28
C ASN A 23 19.51 -6.61 18.78
N GLU A 24 19.01 -7.62 19.50
CA GLU A 24 18.94 -9.01 18.98
C GLU A 24 17.75 -9.20 18.03
N GLY A 25 16.84 -8.23 17.96
CA GLY A 25 15.66 -8.29 17.09
C GLY A 25 14.61 -9.32 17.55
N ALA A 26 14.74 -9.89 18.74
CA ALA A 26 13.78 -10.84 19.28
C ALA A 26 12.49 -10.15 19.75
N VAL A 27 11.34 -10.81 19.52
CA VAL A 27 10.02 -10.33 19.95
C VAL A 27 9.37 -11.38 20.82
N ALA A 28 8.94 -10.98 22.02
CA ALA A 28 8.25 -11.85 22.97
C ALA A 28 6.78 -12.04 22.56
N TRP A 29 6.53 -12.98 21.64
CA TRP A 29 5.20 -13.35 21.13
C TRP A 29 4.85 -14.81 21.51
N PRO A 30 3.74 -15.09 22.20
CA PRO A 30 2.79 -14.12 22.77
C PRO A 30 3.41 -13.20 23.82
N PRO A 31 2.69 -12.12 24.21
CA PRO A 31 3.06 -11.33 25.36
C PRO A 31 3.27 -12.21 26.60
N GLU A 32 4.36 -11.96 27.32
CA GLU A 32 4.68 -12.67 28.55
C GLU A 32 3.60 -12.44 29.62
N PRO A 33 3.11 -13.48 30.33
CA PRO A 33 2.17 -13.30 31.44
C PRO A 33 2.65 -12.28 32.47
N TRP A 34 3.97 -12.27 32.76
CA TRP A 34 4.62 -11.28 33.61
C TRP A 34 4.38 -9.84 33.14
N ARG A 35 4.48 -9.62 31.82
CA ARG A 35 4.29 -8.30 31.21
C ARG A 35 2.84 -7.86 31.27
N ILE A 36 1.89 -8.78 31.10
CA ILE A 36 0.46 -8.47 31.22
C ILE A 36 0.14 -7.98 32.64
N LEU A 37 0.58 -8.72 33.67
CA LEU A 37 0.38 -8.31 35.06
C LEU A 37 1.01 -6.95 35.36
N ARG A 38 2.27 -6.74 34.97
CA ARG A 38 2.95 -5.44 35.17
C ARG A 38 2.28 -4.30 34.41
N ALA A 39 1.68 -4.56 33.26
CA ALA A 39 0.97 -3.54 32.50
C ALA A 39 -0.38 -3.17 33.16
N LEU A 40 -1.08 -4.11 33.79
CA LEU A 40 -2.23 -3.84 34.65
C LEU A 40 -1.81 -3.01 35.88
N ILE A 41 -0.72 -3.39 36.55
CA ILE A 41 -0.16 -2.66 37.69
C ILE A 41 0.25 -1.24 37.31
N SER A 42 0.94 -1.07 36.18
CA SER A 42 1.30 0.26 35.69
C SER A 42 0.05 1.12 35.44
N THR A 43 -0.97 0.54 34.79
CA THR A 43 -2.24 1.23 34.52
C THR A 43 -2.95 1.62 35.82
N TRP A 44 -2.94 0.74 36.81
CA TRP A 44 -3.44 1.01 38.15
C TRP A 44 -2.77 2.25 38.76
N HIS A 45 -1.44 2.25 38.87
CA HIS A 45 -0.70 3.34 39.50
C HIS A 45 -0.86 4.68 38.79
N HIS A 46 -0.91 4.68 37.45
CA HIS A 46 -0.92 5.93 36.68
C HIS A 46 -2.33 6.48 36.44
N LYS A 47 -3.36 5.64 36.38
CA LYS A 47 -4.68 6.04 35.87
C LYS A 47 -5.86 5.73 36.80
N VAL A 48 -5.81 4.65 37.57
CA VAL A 48 -6.98 4.18 38.33
C VAL A 48 -6.86 4.46 39.83
N LYS A 49 -5.67 4.32 40.42
CA LYS A 49 -5.42 4.46 41.87
C LYS A 49 -5.98 5.77 42.45
N TRP A 50 -5.86 6.86 41.70
CA TRP A 50 -6.27 8.21 42.11
C TRP A 50 -7.78 8.45 42.09
N SER A 51 -8.56 7.53 41.50
CA SER A 51 -10.02 7.62 41.51
C SER A 51 -10.64 7.21 42.85
N GLU A 52 -9.85 6.58 43.74
CA GLU A 52 -10.29 6.02 45.04
C GLU A 52 -11.43 4.99 44.97
N LYS A 53 -11.92 4.66 43.76
CA LYS A 53 -12.98 3.67 43.51
C LYS A 53 -12.60 2.25 43.95
N HIS A 54 -11.31 1.96 43.97
CA HIS A 54 -10.76 0.62 44.17
C HIS A 54 -9.65 0.67 45.22
N SER A 55 -9.47 -0.40 45.99
CA SER A 55 -8.44 -0.47 47.04
C SER A 55 -7.14 -1.11 46.55
N LYS A 56 -6.00 -0.85 47.23
CA LYS A 56 -4.74 -1.59 47.00
C LYS A 56 -4.96 -3.10 47.19
N ALA A 57 -5.75 -3.50 48.19
CA ALA A 57 -6.05 -4.90 48.47
C ALA A 57 -6.81 -5.59 47.31
N THR A 58 -7.74 -4.88 46.65
CA THR A 58 -8.45 -5.39 45.47
C THR A 58 -7.46 -5.60 44.31
N MET A 59 -6.52 -4.67 44.10
CA MET A 59 -5.48 -4.80 43.07
C MET A 59 -4.52 -5.96 43.36
N GLN A 60 -4.07 -6.07 44.60
CA GLN A 60 -3.23 -7.18 45.05
C GLN A 60 -3.94 -8.52 44.81
N GLY A 61 -5.18 -8.67 45.29
CA GLY A 61 -5.97 -9.87 45.08
C GLY A 61 -6.17 -10.20 43.59
N LEU A 62 -6.43 -9.21 42.74
CA LEU A 62 -6.53 -9.42 41.29
C LEU A 62 -5.22 -9.98 40.70
N THR A 63 -4.07 -9.41 41.06
CA THR A 63 -2.77 -9.90 40.59
C THR A 63 -2.43 -11.28 41.12
N GLU A 64 -2.80 -11.59 42.36
CA GLU A 64 -2.64 -12.91 42.96
C GLU A 64 -3.50 -13.94 42.23
N SER A 65 -4.79 -13.66 42.01
CA SER A 65 -5.71 -14.55 41.27
C SER A 65 -5.21 -14.86 39.86
N LEU A 66 -4.72 -13.85 39.12
CA LEU A 66 -4.21 -14.04 37.76
C LEU A 66 -2.81 -14.71 37.71
N ALA A 67 -2.07 -14.72 38.82
CA ALA A 67 -0.75 -15.37 38.91
C ALA A 67 -0.82 -16.85 39.34
N GLN A 68 -1.96 -17.31 39.87
CA GLN A 68 -2.17 -18.72 40.25
C GLN A 68 -2.08 -19.67 39.05
N GLU A 69 -2.61 -19.24 37.90
CA GLU A 69 -2.71 -20.04 36.67
C GLU A 69 -1.97 -19.35 35.52
N LEU A 70 -1.34 -20.15 34.66
CA LEU A 70 -0.77 -19.65 33.42
C LEU A 70 -1.89 -19.43 32.38
N PRO A 71 -1.99 -18.26 31.75
CA PRO A 71 -3.01 -18.04 30.73
C PRO A 71 -2.73 -18.85 29.47
N GLU A 72 -3.79 -19.21 28.76
CA GLU A 72 -3.75 -19.65 27.37
C GLU A 72 -3.98 -18.45 26.43
N TYR A 73 -3.62 -18.62 25.16
CA TYR A 73 -3.74 -17.57 24.16
C TYR A 73 -4.47 -18.04 22.91
N ARG A 74 -5.28 -17.14 22.35
CA ARG A 74 -5.66 -17.15 20.93
C ARG A 74 -4.86 -16.07 20.21
N LEU A 75 -3.79 -16.49 19.55
CA LEU A 75 -2.92 -15.62 18.76
C LEU A 75 -3.56 -15.30 17.42
N PRO A 76 -3.63 -14.02 17.02
CA PRO A 76 -3.88 -13.69 15.64
C PRO A 76 -2.65 -14.06 14.80
N PRO A 77 -2.84 -14.33 13.51
CA PRO A 77 -1.78 -14.27 12.52
C PRO A 77 -0.88 -13.05 12.71
N ALA A 78 0.42 -13.30 12.85
CA ALA A 78 1.40 -12.24 13.00
C ALA A 78 2.64 -12.52 12.14
N SER A 79 3.41 -11.48 11.86
CA SER A 79 4.67 -11.56 11.13
C SER A 79 5.78 -10.93 11.95
N HIS A 80 6.91 -11.62 12.10
CA HIS A 80 8.09 -10.99 12.67
C HIS A 80 8.63 -9.91 11.72
N SER A 81 8.93 -8.73 12.26
CA SER A 81 9.53 -7.62 11.51
C SER A 81 10.36 -6.72 12.41
N HIS A 82 11.13 -5.82 11.80
CA HIS A 82 11.89 -4.80 12.51
C HIS A 82 12.13 -3.57 11.63
N ALA A 83 12.24 -2.40 12.26
CA ALA A 83 12.83 -1.22 11.65
C ALA A 83 14.34 -1.18 11.95
N ARG A 84 15.11 -0.62 11.01
CA ARG A 84 16.57 -0.43 11.13
C ARG A 84 16.87 1.06 11.18
N HIS A 85 17.45 1.51 12.29
CA HIS A 85 17.81 2.90 12.50
C HIS A 85 19.33 3.02 12.59
N TYR A 86 19.92 3.76 11.64
CA TYR A 86 21.34 4.09 11.67
C TYR A 86 21.52 5.42 12.42
N MET A 87 22.00 5.34 13.65
CA MET A 87 22.16 6.50 14.52
C MET A 87 23.35 7.36 14.05
N PRO A 88 23.33 8.68 14.30
CA PRO A 88 24.51 9.52 14.13
C PRO A 88 25.67 8.95 14.96
N PRO A 89 26.90 8.90 14.41
CA PRO A 89 28.06 8.45 15.18
C PRO A 89 28.42 9.51 16.22
N ALA A 90 28.91 9.09 17.39
CA ALA A 90 29.29 10.03 18.45
C ALA A 90 30.56 10.82 18.10
N SER A 91 31.39 10.28 17.19
CA SER A 91 32.55 10.95 16.63
C SER A 91 32.71 10.63 15.13
N PRO A 92 33.41 11.47 14.34
CA PRO A 92 33.64 11.22 12.91
C PRO A 92 34.40 9.93 12.58
N LYS A 93 35.06 9.32 13.59
CA LYS A 93 35.86 8.10 13.46
C LYS A 93 35.08 6.82 13.80
N GLU A 94 33.86 6.94 14.34
CA GLU A 94 33.03 5.80 14.73
C GLU A 94 32.07 5.37 13.63
N SER A 95 31.77 4.07 13.58
CA SER A 95 30.75 3.52 12.70
C SER A 95 29.36 3.93 13.19
N LYS A 96 28.42 4.13 12.25
CA LYS A 96 27.02 4.47 12.59
C LYS A 96 26.40 3.31 13.37
N PRO A 97 26.04 3.48 14.66
CA PRO A 97 25.41 2.41 15.42
C PRO A 97 24.08 2.04 14.79
N LEU A 98 23.86 0.74 14.57
CA LEU A 98 22.57 0.21 14.12
C LEU A 98 21.72 -0.15 15.33
N VAL A 99 20.54 0.44 15.40
CA VAL A 99 19.50 0.09 16.38
C VAL A 99 18.38 -0.65 15.66
N LEU A 100 17.99 -1.80 16.22
CA LEU A 100 16.82 -2.54 15.76
C LEU A 100 15.62 -2.19 16.62
N ASP A 101 14.50 -1.90 15.97
CA ASP A 101 13.19 -1.85 16.63
C ASP A 101 12.33 -3.00 16.11
N ALA A 102 12.36 -4.13 16.82
CA ALA A 102 11.66 -5.35 16.43
C ALA A 102 10.24 -5.42 17.01
N PHE A 103 9.32 -5.94 16.20
CA PHE A 103 7.91 -6.06 16.52
C PHE A 103 7.24 -7.23 15.81
N ALA A 104 6.11 -7.69 16.36
CA ALA A 104 5.17 -8.55 15.67
C ALA A 104 4.17 -7.65 14.93
N ALA A 105 4.13 -7.75 13.60
CA ALA A 105 3.11 -7.11 12.77
C ALA A 105 1.83 -7.96 12.79
N VAL A 106 0.71 -7.35 13.15
CA VAL A 106 -0.60 -8.01 13.32
C VAL A 106 -1.68 -7.20 12.59
N ASP A 107 -2.75 -7.84 12.14
CA ASP A 107 -3.90 -7.08 11.63
C ASP A 107 -4.60 -6.38 12.79
N CYS A 108 -4.79 -5.06 12.68
CA CYS A 108 -5.51 -4.24 13.68
C CYS A 108 -6.98 -4.66 13.93
N ARG A 109 -7.54 -5.52 13.07
CA ARG A 109 -8.89 -6.07 13.19
C ARG A 109 -8.91 -7.45 13.85
N GLU A 110 -7.78 -8.14 13.93
CA GLU A 110 -7.68 -9.47 14.53
C GLU A 110 -7.12 -9.37 15.94
N PRO A 111 -7.92 -9.61 16.99
CA PRO A 111 -7.46 -9.47 18.35
C PRO A 111 -6.55 -10.61 18.79
N LEU A 112 -5.67 -10.29 19.74
CA LEU A 112 -5.08 -11.26 20.66
C LEU A 112 -6.05 -11.49 21.81
N VAL A 113 -6.32 -12.75 22.15
CA VAL A 113 -7.10 -13.07 23.36
C VAL A 113 -6.25 -13.86 24.34
N VAL A 114 -6.32 -13.48 25.60
CA VAL A 114 -5.65 -14.11 26.74
C VAL A 114 -6.71 -14.69 27.66
N VAL A 115 -6.61 -15.96 28.00
CA VAL A 115 -7.65 -16.72 28.70
C VAL A 115 -7.04 -17.38 29.93
N TRP A 116 -7.63 -17.17 31.11
CA TRP A 116 -7.40 -17.98 32.30
C TRP A 116 -8.61 -18.92 32.46
N PRO A 117 -8.47 -20.20 32.11
CA PRO A 117 -9.60 -21.13 32.03
C PRO A 117 -10.32 -21.29 33.36
N THR A 118 -9.58 -21.38 34.47
CA THR A 118 -10.14 -21.77 35.78
C THR A 118 -10.23 -20.62 36.77
N VAL A 119 -9.51 -19.51 36.55
CA VAL A 119 -9.58 -18.33 37.45
C VAL A 119 -11.00 -17.77 37.54
N GLU A 120 -11.51 -17.65 38.76
CA GLU A 120 -12.73 -16.92 39.08
C GLU A 120 -12.40 -15.66 39.87
N LEU A 121 -12.91 -14.52 39.39
CA LEU A 121 -12.71 -13.23 40.05
C LEU A 121 -13.95 -12.85 40.86
N SER A 122 -13.73 -12.24 42.02
CA SER A 122 -14.78 -11.59 42.81
C SER A 122 -15.40 -10.41 42.04
N ALA A 123 -16.60 -9.96 42.44
CA ALA A 123 -17.27 -8.83 41.78
C ALA A 123 -16.41 -7.55 41.77
N GLN A 124 -15.68 -7.29 42.86
CA GLN A 124 -14.76 -6.15 42.97
C GLN A 124 -13.57 -6.30 42.02
N GLN A 125 -12.97 -7.48 41.93
CA GLN A 125 -11.87 -7.76 41.01
C GLN A 125 -12.28 -7.67 39.54
N ARG A 126 -13.49 -8.16 39.18
CA ARG A 126 -14.03 -8.04 37.81
C ARG A 126 -14.25 -6.58 37.42
N THR A 127 -14.82 -5.80 38.33
CA THR A 127 -15.02 -4.35 38.11
C THR A 127 -13.69 -3.64 37.94
N LEU A 128 -12.71 -3.94 38.79
CA LEU A 128 -11.35 -3.39 38.69
C LEU A 128 -10.68 -3.77 37.36
N LEU A 129 -10.75 -5.04 36.96
CA LEU A 129 -10.19 -5.49 35.68
C LEU A 129 -10.81 -4.74 34.50
N GLY A 130 -12.14 -4.59 34.48
CA GLY A 130 -12.85 -3.84 33.44
C GLY A 130 -12.38 -2.38 33.35
N ASP A 131 -12.32 -1.69 34.48
CA ASP A 131 -11.88 -0.29 34.54
C ASP A 131 -10.40 -0.13 34.12
N LEU A 132 -9.53 -1.07 34.51
CA LEU A 132 -8.12 -1.08 34.09
C LEU A 132 -8.00 -1.22 32.58
N LEU A 133 -8.68 -2.20 31.99
CA LEU A 133 -8.62 -2.48 30.55
C LEU A 133 -9.16 -1.30 29.73
N GLN A 134 -10.23 -0.65 30.19
CA GLN A 134 -10.83 0.50 29.52
C GLN A 134 -9.86 1.69 29.36
N VAL A 135 -8.90 1.86 30.29
CA VAL A 135 -7.95 2.98 30.27
C VAL A 135 -6.53 2.56 29.91
N MET A 136 -6.29 1.29 29.60
CA MET A 136 -4.99 0.75 29.24
C MET A 136 -4.58 1.21 27.84
N GLY A 137 -3.49 1.96 27.71
CA GLY A 137 -3.12 2.59 26.43
C GLY A 137 -2.17 1.77 25.54
N TYR A 138 -1.37 0.88 26.14
CA TYR A 138 -0.40 0.05 25.41
C TYR A 138 -0.10 -1.23 26.20
N LEU A 139 0.34 -2.28 25.49
CA LEU A 139 0.87 -3.51 26.08
C LEU A 139 2.26 -3.81 25.49
N GLY A 140 3.28 -3.89 26.33
CA GLY A 140 4.68 -3.97 25.90
C GLY A 140 5.34 -2.60 25.95
N ARG A 141 5.82 -2.10 24.82
CA ARG A 141 6.35 -0.74 24.71
C ARG A 141 5.27 0.26 24.26
N ALA A 142 5.50 1.55 24.48
CA ALA A 142 4.54 2.62 24.24
C ALA A 142 4.07 2.74 22.78
N GLU A 143 4.80 2.15 21.82
CA GLU A 143 4.44 2.07 20.40
C GLU A 143 3.35 1.04 20.11
N SER A 144 3.04 0.15 21.06
CA SER A 144 2.07 -0.95 20.93
C SER A 144 0.69 -0.54 21.44
N TRP A 145 0.07 0.42 20.76
CA TRP A 145 -1.23 0.94 21.18
C TRP A 145 -2.30 -0.13 21.14
N ILE A 146 -3.10 -0.20 22.21
CA ILE A 146 -4.16 -1.20 22.33
C ILE A 146 -5.51 -0.56 22.61
N ASP A 147 -6.55 -1.27 22.17
CA ASP A 147 -7.88 -1.25 22.77
C ASP A 147 -8.08 -2.61 23.45
N ALA A 148 -8.54 -2.61 24.71
CA ALA A 148 -8.61 -3.81 25.52
C ALA A 148 -9.94 -3.92 26.27
N ARG A 149 -10.48 -5.13 26.35
CA ARG A 149 -11.77 -5.38 27.00
C ARG A 149 -11.89 -6.80 27.54
N PRO A 150 -12.67 -7.01 28.62
CA PRO A 150 -13.04 -8.36 29.03
C PRO A 150 -13.95 -9.01 27.98
N LEU A 151 -13.93 -10.34 27.92
CA LEU A 151 -14.86 -11.14 27.12
C LEU A 151 -15.70 -12.03 28.04
N ASP A 152 -16.98 -12.15 27.71
CA ASP A 152 -17.91 -13.03 28.44
C ASP A 152 -17.64 -14.51 28.15
N HIS A 153 -17.14 -14.82 26.95
CA HIS A 153 -16.87 -16.18 26.50
C HIS A 153 -15.45 -16.26 25.92
N ALA A 154 -14.70 -17.29 26.31
CA ALA A 154 -13.37 -17.54 25.78
C ALA A 154 -13.45 -18.22 24.41
N PRO A 155 -12.68 -17.74 23.41
CA PRO A 155 -12.53 -18.45 22.15
C PRO A 155 -11.63 -19.69 22.31
N GLU A 156 -11.61 -20.54 21.29
CA GLU A 156 -10.66 -21.64 21.22
C GLU A 156 -9.21 -21.12 21.12
N THR A 157 -8.39 -21.50 22.09
CA THR A 157 -6.99 -21.10 22.21
C THR A 157 -6.09 -21.95 21.32
N ASN A 158 -5.06 -21.32 20.74
CA ASN A 158 -4.09 -21.96 19.84
C ASN A 158 -2.65 -21.95 20.39
N CYS A 159 -2.41 -21.35 21.56
CA CYS A 159 -1.12 -21.37 22.23
C CYS A 159 -1.32 -21.58 23.74
N ARG A 160 -0.69 -22.60 24.31
CA ARG A 160 -0.96 -23.07 25.68
C ARG A 160 0.33 -23.40 26.44
N PRO A 161 0.33 -23.34 27.78
CA PRO A 161 1.44 -23.83 28.59
C PRO A 161 1.74 -25.31 28.29
N MET A 162 3.01 -25.70 28.37
CA MET A 162 3.42 -27.10 28.31
C MET A 162 3.48 -27.70 29.72
N ASP A 163 2.79 -28.81 29.95
CA ASP A 163 2.95 -29.59 31.16
C ASP A 163 4.34 -30.26 31.17
N PHE A 164 5.10 -30.09 32.25
CA PHE A 164 6.46 -30.64 32.36
C PHE A 164 6.51 -32.17 32.29
N GLU A 165 5.41 -32.86 32.64
CA GLU A 165 5.27 -34.33 32.55
C GLU A 165 5.11 -34.83 31.09
N GLY A 166 4.89 -33.93 30.13
CA GLY A 166 4.62 -34.24 28.73
C GLY A 166 5.84 -34.27 27.80
N ARG A 167 7.09 -34.35 28.32
CA ARG A 167 8.34 -34.30 27.52
C ARG A 167 8.47 -35.40 26.43
N GLY A 168 7.53 -36.33 26.32
CA GLY A 168 7.55 -37.45 25.38
C GLY A 168 6.51 -37.42 24.25
N LYS A 169 5.52 -36.51 24.26
CA LYS A 169 4.53 -36.45 23.17
C LYS A 169 4.74 -35.16 22.39
N ARG A 170 5.49 -35.24 21.28
CA ARG A 170 5.29 -34.33 20.15
C ARG A 170 3.79 -34.37 19.86
N SER A 171 3.07 -33.34 20.30
CA SER A 171 1.69 -33.19 19.90
C SER A 171 1.66 -33.22 18.37
N ALA A 172 0.76 -34.01 17.80
CA ALA A 172 0.48 -33.99 16.37
C ALA A 172 0.03 -32.60 15.88
N LEU A 173 -0.20 -31.64 16.80
CA LEU A 173 -0.42 -30.23 16.56
C LEU A 173 0.93 -29.55 16.30
N GLY A 174 1.17 -29.13 15.05
CA GLY A 174 2.38 -28.42 14.60
C GLY A 174 2.65 -27.09 15.33
N GLY A 175 3.10 -27.19 16.59
CA GLY A 175 3.54 -26.08 17.42
C GLY A 175 5.03 -26.17 17.75
N GLU A 176 5.64 -25.03 18.04
CA GLU A 176 7.01 -24.87 18.50
C GLU A 176 7.05 -24.43 19.98
N PRO A 177 8.00 -24.94 20.78
CA PRO A 177 8.16 -24.52 22.15
C PRO A 177 8.79 -23.12 22.21
N VAL A 178 8.18 -22.23 23.00
CA VAL A 178 8.71 -20.90 23.32
C VAL A 178 8.80 -20.71 24.82
N THR A 179 9.87 -20.06 25.30
CA THR A 179 10.04 -19.74 26.72
C THR A 179 9.53 -18.34 27.00
N LEU A 180 8.62 -18.21 27.96
CA LEU A 180 8.05 -16.93 28.40
C LEU A 180 8.34 -16.70 29.87
N LEU A 181 8.38 -15.44 30.29
CA LEU A 181 8.41 -15.06 31.69
C LEU A 181 6.99 -14.95 32.27
N ALA A 182 6.73 -15.63 33.37
CA ALA A 182 5.47 -15.55 34.12
C ALA A 182 5.74 -15.23 35.59
N ALA A 183 4.73 -14.72 36.30
CA ALA A 183 4.80 -14.61 37.76
C ALA A 183 4.77 -16.00 38.41
N LEU A 184 5.39 -16.11 39.57
CA LEU A 184 5.17 -17.22 40.49
C LEU A 184 3.76 -17.11 41.08
N PRO A 185 3.10 -18.24 41.38
CA PRO A 185 1.99 -18.25 42.32
C PRO A 185 2.41 -17.62 43.66
N PRO A 186 1.51 -16.89 44.34
CA PRO A 186 1.84 -16.18 45.59
C PRO A 186 2.47 -17.06 46.67
N GLU A 187 1.97 -18.30 46.85
CA GLU A 187 2.52 -19.26 47.82
C GLU A 187 3.94 -19.70 47.48
N GLU A 188 4.25 -19.91 46.19
CA GLU A 188 5.59 -20.25 45.73
C GLU A 188 6.56 -19.07 45.94
N TYR A 189 6.09 -17.84 45.70
CA TYR A 189 6.88 -16.64 45.98
C TYR A 189 7.18 -16.51 47.47
N ALA A 190 6.19 -16.68 48.35
CA ALA A 190 6.37 -16.64 49.80
C ALA A 190 7.39 -17.68 50.27
N ARG A 191 7.32 -18.91 49.76
CA ARG A 191 8.28 -19.98 50.05
C ARG A 191 9.70 -19.61 49.60
N ARG A 192 9.85 -19.13 48.36
CA ARG A 192 11.13 -18.71 47.79
C ARG A 192 11.72 -17.54 48.58
N ARG A 193 10.90 -16.56 48.95
CA ARG A 193 11.30 -15.43 49.79
C ARG A 193 11.85 -15.93 51.13
N SER A 194 11.13 -16.80 51.82
CA SER A 194 11.58 -17.36 53.10
C SER A 194 12.92 -18.09 53.00
N GLN A 195 13.21 -18.78 51.88
CA GLN A 195 14.50 -19.43 51.64
C GLN A 195 15.66 -18.42 51.52
N PHE A 196 15.45 -17.31 50.80
CA PHE A 196 16.49 -16.28 50.63
C PHE A 196 16.73 -15.43 51.89
N LEU A 197 15.74 -15.35 52.78
CA LEU A 197 15.80 -14.55 54.00
C LEU A 197 16.20 -15.35 55.25
N GLN A 198 16.62 -16.62 55.12
CA GLN A 198 17.02 -17.45 56.27
C GLN A 198 18.23 -16.88 57.03
N ASP A 199 19.21 -16.35 56.29
CA ASP A 199 20.39 -15.71 56.85
C ASP A 199 20.16 -14.21 57.08
N LYS A 200 20.49 -13.70 58.28
CA LYS A 200 20.28 -12.28 58.66
C LYS A 200 21.04 -11.31 57.76
N GLY A 201 22.24 -11.66 57.30
CA GLY A 201 23.04 -10.82 56.40
C GLY A 201 22.38 -10.70 55.02
N SER A 202 21.96 -11.84 54.48
CA SER A 202 21.24 -11.95 53.22
C SER A 202 19.89 -11.24 53.27
N ALA A 203 19.18 -11.35 54.39
CA ALA A 203 17.88 -10.70 54.58
C ALA A 203 17.98 -9.17 54.49
N LYS A 204 18.97 -8.57 55.17
CA LYS A 204 19.19 -7.12 55.11
C LYS A 204 19.58 -6.66 53.70
N ARG A 205 20.41 -7.44 52.99
CA ARG A 205 20.88 -7.11 51.65
C ARG A 205 19.78 -7.23 50.58
N LEU A 206 18.96 -8.29 50.65
CA LEU A 206 17.99 -8.63 49.60
C LEU A 206 16.59 -8.05 49.83
N ALA A 207 16.32 -7.48 51.01
CA ALA A 207 15.04 -6.85 51.36
C ALA A 207 14.44 -5.95 50.27
N PRO A 208 15.21 -5.09 49.55
CA PRO A 208 14.66 -4.23 48.50
C PRO A 208 14.09 -4.99 47.27
N THR A 209 14.47 -6.26 47.10
CA THR A 209 14.07 -7.09 45.94
C THR A 209 13.16 -8.26 46.32
N LEU A 210 12.87 -8.41 47.62
CA LEU A 210 12.03 -9.46 48.18
C LEU A 210 10.98 -8.87 49.15
N PRO A 211 10.14 -7.93 48.69
CA PRO A 211 9.07 -7.39 49.53
C PRO A 211 8.11 -8.50 49.97
N GLU A 212 7.47 -8.28 51.12
CA GLU A 212 6.49 -9.23 51.66
C GLU A 212 5.22 -9.28 50.81
N ASP A 213 4.72 -8.12 50.38
CA ASP A 213 3.57 -7.98 49.50
C ASP A 213 3.89 -8.49 48.08
N PHE A 214 3.04 -9.36 47.54
CA PHE A 214 3.19 -9.93 46.21
C PHE A 214 3.05 -8.88 45.11
N LEU A 215 2.15 -7.91 45.30
CA LEU A 215 1.99 -6.80 44.35
C LEU A 215 3.28 -5.95 44.29
N ASP A 216 3.84 -5.60 45.45
CA ASP A 216 5.11 -4.89 45.52
C ASP A 216 6.27 -5.71 44.90
N ALA A 217 6.23 -7.05 44.99
CA ALA A 217 7.23 -7.92 44.37
C ALA A 217 7.23 -7.86 42.84
N LEU A 218 6.05 -7.64 42.23
CA LEU A 218 5.91 -7.42 40.78
C LEU A 218 6.34 -6.01 40.35
N CYS A 219 6.46 -5.07 41.31
CA CYS A 219 6.82 -3.67 41.07
C CYS A 219 8.33 -3.39 41.15
N VAL A 220 9.13 -4.34 41.63
CA VAL A 220 10.58 -4.13 41.81
C VAL A 220 11.24 -3.73 40.49
N ASP A 221 12.01 -2.65 40.51
CA ASP A 221 12.68 -2.11 39.33
C ASP A 221 13.81 -3.01 38.83
N THR A 222 13.97 -3.08 37.51
CA THR A 222 15.01 -3.89 36.86
C THR A 222 16.42 -3.42 37.23
N GLY A 223 16.62 -2.12 37.46
CA GLY A 223 17.89 -1.55 37.94
C GLY A 223 18.27 -2.07 39.31
N THR A 224 17.33 -2.06 40.27
CA THR A 224 17.53 -2.62 41.62
C THR A 224 17.84 -4.11 41.57
N LEU A 225 17.12 -4.87 40.74
CA LEU A 225 17.37 -6.30 40.54
C LEU A 225 18.80 -6.57 40.06
N ARG A 226 19.25 -5.82 39.04
CA ARG A 226 20.61 -5.98 38.47
C ARG A 226 21.71 -5.57 39.45
N GLN A 227 21.51 -4.49 40.21
CA GLN A 227 22.47 -4.05 41.23
C GLN A 227 22.71 -5.13 42.30
N LEU A 228 21.69 -5.93 42.63
CA LEU A 228 21.81 -7.05 43.57
C LEU A 228 22.11 -8.40 42.89
N GLY A 229 22.46 -8.41 41.60
CA GLY A 229 22.93 -9.58 40.88
C GLY A 229 21.84 -10.57 40.43
N TRP A 230 20.57 -10.17 40.45
CA TRP A 230 19.49 -11.02 39.95
C TRP A 230 19.52 -11.13 38.42
N SER A 231 19.59 -12.36 37.91
CA SER A 231 19.44 -12.65 36.47
C SER A 231 17.97 -12.62 36.01
N GLN A 232 17.04 -12.77 36.94
CA GLN A 232 15.59 -12.68 36.74
C GLN A 232 14.90 -12.18 38.02
N PRO A 233 13.69 -11.58 37.93
CA PRO A 233 12.95 -11.17 39.12
C PRO A 233 12.65 -12.38 40.03
N PRO A 234 12.82 -12.27 41.36
CA PRO A 234 12.56 -13.38 42.28
C PRO A 234 11.12 -13.90 42.22
N ALA A 235 10.16 -13.00 42.01
CA ALA A 235 8.75 -13.31 41.83
C ALA A 235 8.40 -13.88 40.45
N ALA A 236 9.38 -14.10 39.56
CA ALA A 236 9.17 -14.64 38.23
C ALA A 236 9.66 -16.09 38.08
N ARG A 237 9.10 -16.78 37.09
CA ARG A 237 9.53 -18.09 36.59
C ARG A 237 9.53 -18.11 35.06
N LYS A 238 10.43 -18.90 34.48
CA LYS A 238 10.42 -19.22 33.05
C LYS A 238 9.50 -20.41 32.83
N VAL A 239 8.62 -20.31 31.85
CA VAL A 239 7.61 -21.34 31.52
C VAL A 239 7.64 -21.60 30.02
N GLN A 240 7.38 -22.85 29.62
CA GLN A 240 7.33 -23.23 28.21
C GLN A 240 5.88 -23.20 27.72
N TYR A 241 5.70 -22.66 26.52
CA TYR A 241 4.43 -22.63 25.80
C TYR A 241 4.59 -23.33 24.46
N LEU A 242 3.56 -24.04 24.04
CA LEU A 242 3.46 -24.54 22.67
C LEU A 242 2.73 -23.47 21.85
N ARG A 243 3.46 -22.82 20.94
CA ARG A 243 2.96 -21.79 20.02
C ARG A 243 2.81 -22.37 18.60
N PRO A 244 1.80 -22.01 17.78
CA PRO A 244 1.75 -22.46 16.40
C PRO A 244 3.02 -22.09 15.63
N VAL A 245 3.55 -23.00 14.79
CA VAL A 245 4.82 -22.77 14.06
C VAL A 245 4.69 -21.59 13.09
N ASP A 246 3.48 -21.29 12.62
CA ASP A 246 3.19 -20.17 11.72
C ASP A 246 2.81 -18.87 12.45
N ALA A 247 2.90 -18.82 13.79
CA ALA A 247 2.46 -17.67 14.59
C ALA A 247 3.22 -16.38 14.31
N LEU A 248 4.41 -16.44 13.69
CA LEU A 248 5.21 -15.28 13.27
C LEU A 248 5.56 -15.32 11.76
N THR A 249 4.85 -16.14 10.98
CA THR A 249 5.11 -16.30 9.55
C THR A 249 4.44 -15.19 8.73
N PRO A 250 5.17 -14.52 7.81
CA PRO A 250 4.62 -13.46 6.96
C PRO A 250 3.38 -13.86 6.17
N ARG A 251 2.20 -13.29 6.49
CA ARG A 251 0.99 -13.42 5.66
C ARG A 251 0.92 -12.24 4.68
N ARG A 252 1.29 -12.47 3.42
CA ARG A 252 1.21 -11.46 2.36
C ARG A 252 -0.23 -11.25 1.92
N HIS A 253 -0.91 -10.25 2.47
CA HIS A 253 -2.17 -9.76 1.89
C HIS A 253 -1.88 -8.79 0.74
N VAL A 254 -2.03 -9.27 -0.50
CA VAL A 254 -2.07 -8.39 -1.67
C VAL A 254 -3.41 -7.67 -1.67
N LYS A 255 -3.44 -6.42 -1.21
CA LYS A 255 -4.63 -5.56 -1.36
C LYS A 255 -4.88 -5.33 -2.85
N ARG A 256 -5.85 -6.04 -3.42
CA ARG A 256 -6.32 -5.80 -4.79
C ARG A 256 -7.29 -4.62 -4.74
N HIS A 257 -6.85 -3.46 -5.20
CA HIS A 257 -7.77 -2.36 -5.46
C HIS A 257 -8.60 -2.70 -6.72
N PRO A 258 -9.93 -2.46 -6.71
CA PRO A 258 -10.73 -2.61 -7.91
C PRO A 258 -10.22 -1.62 -8.96
N VAL A 259 -9.65 -2.14 -10.04
CA VAL A 259 -9.10 -1.32 -11.12
C VAL A 259 -10.27 -0.72 -11.91
N ARG A 260 -10.34 0.62 -11.92
CA ARG A 260 -11.32 1.36 -12.73
C ARG A 260 -11.01 1.16 -14.21
N ARG A 261 -12.04 1.16 -15.06
CA ARG A 261 -11.86 1.15 -16.53
C ARG A 261 -11.42 2.52 -17.02
N ASN A 262 -10.15 2.84 -16.83
CA ASN A 262 -9.57 4.12 -17.23
C ASN A 262 -9.42 4.22 -18.74
N THR A 263 -9.60 5.42 -19.28
CA THR A 263 -9.62 5.67 -20.74
C THR A 263 -8.29 6.14 -21.31
N THR A 264 -7.40 6.70 -20.50
CA THR A 264 -6.22 7.43 -20.98
C THR A 264 -4.96 7.03 -20.24
N ALA A 265 -3.88 6.79 -20.98
CA ALA A 265 -2.53 6.68 -20.44
C ALA A 265 -1.62 7.73 -21.06
N VAL A 266 -0.83 8.39 -20.22
CA VAL A 266 0.13 9.43 -20.62
C VAL A 266 1.54 8.98 -20.30
N PHE A 267 2.44 9.18 -21.25
CA PHE A 267 3.85 8.85 -21.10
C PHE A 267 4.75 10.02 -21.43
N VAL A 268 5.88 10.09 -20.71
CA VAL A 268 7.02 10.92 -21.03
C VAL A 268 7.89 10.22 -22.07
N LEU A 269 8.24 10.93 -23.14
CA LEU A 269 9.20 10.47 -24.13
C LEU A 269 10.57 11.09 -23.84
N THR A 270 11.59 10.25 -23.67
CA THR A 270 12.96 10.71 -23.41
C THR A 270 13.94 10.09 -24.41
N GLY A 271 14.89 10.89 -24.88
CA GLY A 271 15.93 10.47 -25.82
C GLY A 271 16.55 11.67 -26.50
N LYS A 272 17.71 11.48 -27.13
CA LYS A 272 18.41 12.53 -27.89
C LYS A 272 18.69 12.04 -29.32
N PRO A 273 18.25 12.77 -30.36
CA PRO A 273 17.32 13.91 -30.32
C PRO A 273 15.86 13.46 -30.04
N LEU A 274 15.04 14.37 -29.51
CA LEU A 274 13.59 14.16 -29.50
C LEU A 274 13.04 14.29 -30.93
N PRO A 275 11.96 13.57 -31.28
CA PRO A 275 11.32 13.71 -32.58
C PRO A 275 10.69 15.09 -32.72
N ARG A 276 10.71 15.66 -33.93
CA ARG A 276 9.97 16.89 -34.19
C ARG A 276 8.47 16.61 -34.33
N VAL A 277 7.64 17.59 -33.98
CA VAL A 277 6.17 17.53 -34.16
C VAL A 277 5.74 17.25 -35.60
N GLU A 278 6.55 17.63 -36.61
CA GLU A 278 6.28 17.30 -38.01
C GLU A 278 6.28 15.76 -38.29
N GLU A 279 6.93 14.95 -37.45
CA GLU A 279 6.99 13.49 -37.53
C GLU A 279 5.88 12.77 -36.74
N THR A 280 4.85 13.48 -36.28
CA THR A 280 3.79 12.94 -35.40
C THR A 280 3.23 11.60 -35.89
N VAL A 281 2.84 11.49 -37.17
CA VAL A 281 2.26 10.23 -37.69
C VAL A 281 3.22 9.04 -37.57
N ARG A 282 4.52 9.26 -37.76
CA ARG A 282 5.54 8.22 -37.62
C ARG A 282 5.64 7.77 -36.17
N ILE A 283 5.72 8.71 -35.24
CA ILE A 283 5.84 8.40 -33.81
C ILE A 283 4.57 7.71 -33.30
N GLY A 284 3.39 8.13 -33.76
CA GLY A 284 2.12 7.45 -33.46
C GLY A 284 2.09 6.01 -33.95
N GLU A 285 2.62 5.74 -35.15
CA GLU A 285 2.76 4.37 -35.67
C GLU A 285 3.73 3.52 -34.83
N LEU A 286 4.87 4.08 -34.42
CA LEU A 286 5.83 3.39 -33.56
C LEU A 286 5.22 3.07 -32.18
N LEU A 287 4.47 4.00 -31.62
CA LEU A 287 3.75 3.79 -30.36
C LEU A 287 2.74 2.66 -30.49
N ARG A 288 1.93 2.63 -31.56
CA ARG A 288 1.02 1.50 -31.82
C ARG A 288 1.78 0.18 -31.90
N ILE A 289 2.87 0.12 -32.66
CA ILE A 289 3.67 -1.11 -32.82
C ILE A 289 4.18 -1.60 -31.46
N ALA A 290 4.69 -0.69 -30.62
CA ALA A 290 5.20 -1.02 -29.30
C ALA A 290 4.09 -1.54 -28.37
N VAL A 291 2.92 -0.88 -28.35
CA VAL A 291 1.75 -1.33 -27.57
C VAL A 291 1.27 -2.71 -28.03
N LEU A 292 1.16 -2.95 -29.35
CA LEU A 292 0.75 -4.26 -29.86
C LEU A 292 1.78 -5.35 -29.58
N SER A 293 3.07 -5.03 -29.58
CA SER A 293 4.12 -5.98 -29.18
C SER A 293 3.97 -6.41 -27.72
N ARG A 294 3.70 -5.44 -26.82
CA ARG A 294 3.41 -5.75 -25.40
C ARG A 294 2.12 -6.53 -25.24
N ALA A 295 1.07 -6.19 -26.01
CA ALA A 295 -0.18 -6.95 -26.00
C ALA A 295 0.03 -8.39 -26.49
N LYS A 296 0.79 -8.60 -27.57
CA LYS A 296 1.16 -9.93 -28.09
C LYS A 296 1.89 -10.76 -27.02
N HIS A 297 2.82 -10.17 -26.28
CA HIS A 297 3.52 -10.86 -25.19
C HIS A 297 2.58 -11.24 -24.03
N ARG A 298 1.56 -10.42 -23.75
CA ARG A 298 0.64 -10.63 -22.61
C ARG A 298 -0.50 -11.60 -22.91
N TYR A 299 -1.06 -11.54 -24.12
CA TYR A 299 -2.27 -12.28 -24.54
C TYR A 299 -2.01 -13.38 -25.57
N GLY A 300 -0.84 -13.38 -26.22
CA GLY A 300 -0.52 -14.23 -27.36
C GLY A 300 -0.81 -13.55 -28.70
N GLU A 301 -0.22 -14.08 -29.78
CA GLU A 301 -0.25 -13.50 -31.13
C GLU A 301 -1.65 -13.34 -31.71
N HIS A 302 -2.54 -14.29 -31.45
CA HIS A 302 -3.87 -14.35 -32.04
C HIS A 302 -4.96 -13.69 -31.17
N ASN A 303 -4.62 -13.20 -29.98
CA ASN A 303 -5.58 -12.71 -28.98
C ASN A 303 -5.34 -11.24 -28.60
N ILE A 304 -4.78 -10.45 -29.49
CA ILE A 304 -4.53 -9.02 -29.23
C ILE A 304 -5.87 -8.29 -29.10
N PRO A 305 -6.15 -7.60 -27.96
CA PRO A 305 -7.42 -6.94 -27.74
C PRO A 305 -7.81 -5.94 -28.84
N ALA A 306 -9.08 -5.97 -29.25
CA ALA A 306 -9.65 -5.08 -30.26
C ALA A 306 -9.51 -3.59 -29.90
N VAL A 307 -9.53 -3.26 -28.61
CA VAL A 307 -9.33 -1.89 -28.10
C VAL A 307 -7.97 -1.31 -28.49
N PHE A 308 -6.93 -2.13 -28.67
CA PHE A 308 -5.62 -1.69 -29.14
C PHE A 308 -5.45 -1.91 -30.65
N SER A 309 -5.87 -3.07 -31.16
CA SER A 309 -5.61 -3.43 -32.55
C SER A 309 -6.50 -2.66 -33.54
N GLY A 310 -7.73 -2.33 -33.15
CA GLY A 310 -8.79 -1.82 -34.03
C GLY A 310 -9.40 -2.89 -34.94
N HIS A 311 -9.03 -4.16 -34.78
CA HIS A 311 -9.56 -5.28 -35.58
C HIS A 311 -10.77 -5.93 -34.91
N GLY A 312 -11.71 -6.46 -35.71
CA GLY A 312 -12.89 -7.16 -35.19
C GLY A 312 -13.93 -6.27 -34.53
N LEU A 313 -13.88 -4.95 -34.77
CA LEU A 313 -14.87 -4.01 -34.25
C LEU A 313 -16.20 -4.14 -34.98
N VAL A 314 -17.32 -4.05 -34.24
CA VAL A 314 -18.67 -4.00 -34.81
C VAL A 314 -18.79 -2.77 -35.71
N GLN A 315 -19.24 -2.97 -36.96
CA GLN A 315 -19.21 -1.94 -38.03
C GLN A 315 -19.94 -0.63 -37.67
N ASN A 316 -20.86 -0.65 -36.70
CA ASN A 316 -21.71 0.48 -36.35
C ASN A 316 -21.07 1.47 -35.34
N ARG A 317 -19.84 1.26 -34.87
CA ARG A 317 -19.14 2.20 -33.96
C ARG A 317 -17.66 2.39 -34.33
N PRO A 318 -17.34 2.98 -35.49
CA PRO A 318 -15.96 3.27 -35.88
C PRO A 318 -15.30 4.23 -34.86
N HIS A 319 -13.99 4.15 -34.68
CA HIS A 319 -13.18 5.02 -33.81
C HIS A 319 -13.31 4.82 -32.27
N ARG A 320 -13.92 3.73 -31.80
CA ARG A 320 -13.96 3.38 -30.36
C ARG A 320 -12.76 2.57 -29.85
N HIS A 321 -11.63 2.68 -30.53
CA HIS A 321 -10.37 1.99 -30.19
C HIS A 321 -9.22 3.00 -30.07
N ALA A 322 -8.05 2.51 -29.64
CA ALA A 322 -6.91 3.31 -29.25
C ALA A 322 -6.52 4.39 -30.28
N PHE A 323 -6.36 5.61 -29.77
CA PHE A 323 -5.64 6.69 -30.43
C PHE A 323 -4.24 6.74 -29.84
N TYR A 324 -3.23 6.72 -30.70
CA TYR A 324 -1.82 6.81 -30.38
C TYR A 324 -1.33 8.20 -30.76
N VAL A 325 -1.34 9.11 -29.80
CA VAL A 325 -1.20 10.55 -30.04
C VAL A 325 0.10 11.07 -29.41
N PRO A 326 1.15 11.26 -30.21
CA PRO A 326 2.30 12.06 -29.80
C PRO A 326 1.93 13.54 -29.74
N TRP A 327 2.45 14.27 -28.76
CA TRP A 327 2.30 15.72 -28.70
C TRP A 327 3.50 16.41 -28.05
N ASP A 328 3.60 17.71 -28.30
CA ASP A 328 4.55 18.63 -27.67
C ASP A 328 3.85 19.34 -26.52
N SER A 329 4.16 18.95 -25.29
CA SER A 329 3.52 19.49 -24.08
C SER A 329 4.00 20.88 -23.70
N ASN A 330 5.20 21.28 -24.15
CA ASN A 330 5.84 22.51 -23.71
C ASN A 330 5.93 23.60 -24.80
N GLY A 331 5.61 23.27 -26.05
CA GLY A 331 5.59 24.18 -27.18
C GLY A 331 6.98 24.52 -27.73
N ASP A 332 7.95 23.62 -27.64
CA ASP A 332 9.31 23.81 -28.18
C ASP A 332 9.51 23.24 -29.59
N GLY A 333 8.51 22.55 -30.14
CA GLY A 333 8.50 21.90 -31.44
C GLY A 333 8.99 20.46 -31.46
N TYR A 334 9.18 19.85 -30.30
CA TYR A 334 9.58 18.47 -30.13
C TYR A 334 8.54 17.67 -29.36
N ILE A 335 8.35 16.43 -29.78
CA ILE A 335 7.45 15.49 -29.12
C ILE A 335 8.12 15.02 -27.83
N ASP A 336 7.51 15.35 -26.70
CA ASP A 336 7.98 14.98 -25.35
C ASP A 336 6.92 14.19 -24.55
N ARG A 337 5.70 14.08 -25.08
CA ARG A 337 4.60 13.32 -24.50
C ARG A 337 3.93 12.41 -25.52
N LEU A 338 3.44 11.29 -25.02
CA LEU A 338 2.66 10.30 -25.77
C LEU A 338 1.37 9.99 -25.03
N LEU A 339 0.25 10.01 -25.75
CA LEU A 339 -1.07 9.65 -25.26
C LEU A 339 -1.53 8.35 -25.89
N VAL A 340 -2.07 7.43 -25.08
CA VAL A 340 -2.91 6.33 -25.56
C VAL A 340 -4.32 6.55 -25.01
N HIS A 341 -5.27 6.89 -25.88
CA HIS A 341 -6.68 7.10 -25.51
C HIS A 341 -7.55 6.00 -26.08
N VAL A 342 -8.27 5.30 -25.21
CA VAL A 342 -9.25 4.26 -25.56
C VAL A 342 -10.63 4.74 -25.09
N PRO A 343 -11.50 5.22 -26.00
CA PRO A 343 -12.83 5.73 -25.62
C PRO A 343 -13.70 4.71 -24.86
N ASP A 344 -13.47 3.41 -25.06
CA ASP A 344 -14.24 2.33 -24.42
C ASP A 344 -13.67 1.89 -23.06
N GLY A 345 -12.59 2.55 -22.62
CA GLY A 345 -11.88 2.23 -21.40
C GLY A 345 -11.00 0.98 -21.55
N MET A 346 -10.11 0.82 -20.58
CA MET A 346 -9.18 -0.30 -20.49
C MET A 346 -9.39 -1.04 -19.18
N ASP A 347 -9.52 -2.37 -19.23
CA ASP A 347 -9.52 -3.21 -18.03
C ASP A 347 -8.11 -3.31 -17.40
N ALA A 348 -8.01 -3.99 -16.24
CA ALA A 348 -6.76 -4.13 -15.50
C ALA A 348 -5.63 -4.78 -16.29
N GLU A 349 -5.95 -5.79 -17.11
CA GLU A 349 -4.93 -6.50 -17.88
C GLU A 349 -4.48 -5.68 -19.10
N GLN A 350 -5.40 -4.90 -19.68
CA GLN A 350 -5.10 -3.94 -20.73
C GLN A 350 -4.24 -2.79 -20.21
N GLN A 351 -4.50 -2.28 -19.00
CA GLN A 351 -3.67 -1.26 -18.36
C GLN A 351 -2.23 -1.77 -18.12
N ARG A 352 -2.06 -3.03 -17.70
CA ARG A 352 -0.73 -3.64 -17.55
C ARG A 352 0.08 -3.72 -18.84
N VAL A 353 -0.57 -3.80 -20.01
CA VAL A 353 0.13 -3.71 -21.31
C VAL A 353 0.83 -2.36 -21.45
N LEU A 354 0.16 -1.30 -21.02
CA LEU A 354 0.68 0.07 -21.05
C LEU A 354 1.73 0.31 -19.96
N GLU A 355 1.54 -0.23 -18.76
CA GLU A 355 2.56 -0.19 -17.68
C GLU A 355 3.88 -0.88 -18.08
N ALA A 356 3.81 -1.91 -18.92
CA ALA A 356 4.98 -2.63 -19.43
C ALA A 356 5.70 -1.91 -20.59
N LEU A 357 5.15 -0.81 -21.11
CA LEU A 357 5.76 -0.05 -22.20
C LEU A 357 6.90 0.82 -21.65
N ASN A 358 8.12 0.58 -22.16
CA ASN A 358 9.32 1.27 -21.67
C ASN A 358 10.22 1.85 -22.77
N ARG A 359 9.91 1.59 -24.05
CA ARG A 359 10.69 2.09 -25.18
C ARG A 359 9.91 2.12 -26.48
N LEU A 360 10.30 3.04 -27.37
CA LEU A 360 9.99 3.04 -28.79
C LEU A 360 11.28 2.80 -29.58
N TRP A 361 11.19 2.02 -30.65
CA TRP A 361 12.30 1.75 -31.54
C TRP A 361 11.90 2.01 -32.99
N SER A 362 12.78 2.66 -33.75
CA SER A 362 12.61 2.91 -35.18
C SER A 362 13.54 2.06 -36.01
N ARG A 363 13.10 1.66 -37.22
CA ARG A 363 13.93 0.90 -38.17
C ARG A 363 15.21 1.63 -38.59
N ASP A 364 15.22 2.95 -38.47
CA ASP A 364 16.37 3.80 -38.79
C ASP A 364 17.40 3.87 -37.64
N GLY A 365 17.27 3.02 -36.61
CA GLY A 365 18.23 2.90 -35.50
C GLY A 365 17.97 3.81 -34.29
N TYR A 366 16.95 4.67 -34.34
CA TYR A 366 16.59 5.52 -33.20
C TYR A 366 15.85 4.74 -32.10
N GLU A 367 16.21 5.01 -30.85
CA GLU A 367 15.55 4.48 -29.66
C GLU A 367 15.19 5.62 -28.71
N TRP A 368 13.95 5.59 -28.19
CA TRP A 368 13.48 6.51 -27.15
C TRP A 368 12.96 5.71 -25.97
N ARG A 369 13.31 6.13 -24.75
CA ARG A 369 12.75 5.58 -23.51
C ARG A 369 11.40 6.22 -23.25
N VAL A 370 10.47 5.40 -22.77
CA VAL A 370 9.10 5.80 -22.45
C VAL A 370 8.88 5.56 -20.97
N LEU A 371 8.39 6.56 -20.24
CA LEU A 371 8.03 6.43 -18.83
C LEU A 371 6.55 6.73 -18.67
N LEU A 372 5.82 5.83 -18.00
CA LEU A 372 4.40 6.06 -17.70
C LEU A 372 4.27 7.15 -16.63
N GLU A 373 3.57 8.23 -16.96
CA GLU A 373 3.25 9.31 -16.02
C GLU A 373 2.00 8.97 -15.22
N GLY A 374 0.99 8.37 -15.87
CA GLY A 374 -0.21 7.89 -15.19
C GLY A 374 -1.21 7.24 -16.14
N ILE A 375 -2.18 6.52 -15.55
CA ILE A 375 -3.36 5.99 -16.24
C ILE A 375 -4.60 6.46 -15.47
N SER A 376 -5.47 7.20 -16.14
CA SER A 376 -6.70 7.76 -15.57
C SER A 376 -7.67 8.08 -16.71
N ASP A 377 -8.70 8.88 -16.44
CA ASP A 377 -9.57 9.43 -17.46
C ASP A 377 -8.97 10.72 -18.06
N SER A 378 -9.83 11.64 -18.50
CA SER A 378 -9.46 12.87 -19.23
C SER A 378 -8.63 13.90 -18.44
N GLU A 379 -8.14 13.60 -17.24
CA GLU A 379 -7.49 14.58 -16.36
C GLU A 379 -5.96 14.64 -16.51
N LEU A 380 -5.34 13.64 -17.14
CA LEU A 380 -3.87 13.54 -17.22
C LEU A 380 -3.21 14.41 -18.30
N ALA A 381 -4.00 14.95 -19.23
CA ALA A 381 -3.50 15.75 -20.34
C ALA A 381 -4.50 16.86 -20.69
N PRO A 382 -4.87 17.75 -19.75
CA PRO A 382 -5.92 18.75 -19.96
C PRO A 382 -5.65 19.66 -21.17
N GLU A 383 -4.39 19.79 -21.62
CA GLU A 383 -3.97 20.48 -22.83
C GLU A 383 -4.46 19.82 -24.12
N LEU A 384 -4.96 18.59 -24.06
CA LEU A 384 -5.58 17.86 -25.17
C LEU A 384 -7.01 17.41 -24.85
N THR A 385 -7.31 17.13 -23.59
CA THR A 385 -8.57 16.52 -23.16
C THR A 385 -9.51 17.47 -22.43
N GLY A 386 -9.03 18.67 -22.07
CA GLY A 386 -9.80 19.67 -21.33
C GLY A 386 -11.08 20.11 -22.07
N PRO A 387 -12.10 20.56 -21.33
CA PRO A 387 -13.33 21.05 -21.94
C PRO A 387 -13.07 22.38 -22.67
N SER A 388 -13.43 22.47 -23.95
CA SER A 388 -13.45 23.75 -24.68
C SER A 388 -14.52 23.74 -25.77
N ALA A 389 -15.05 24.92 -26.06
CA ALA A 389 -15.91 25.15 -27.22
C ALA A 389 -15.10 25.49 -28.48
N VAL A 390 -13.82 25.84 -28.35
CA VAL A 390 -12.97 26.22 -29.48
C VAL A 390 -11.75 25.31 -29.53
N TRP A 391 -11.52 24.73 -30.71
CA TRP A 391 -10.46 23.76 -30.93
C TRP A 391 -9.63 24.17 -32.14
N VAL A 392 -8.30 24.12 -32.03
CA VAL A 392 -7.39 24.49 -33.13
C VAL A 392 -6.48 23.33 -33.49
N SER A 393 -6.23 23.13 -34.78
CA SER A 393 -5.35 22.05 -35.24
C SER A 393 -3.92 22.18 -34.67
N CYS A 394 -3.39 21.07 -34.17
CA CYS A 394 -1.98 20.84 -33.87
C CYS A 394 -1.28 20.15 -35.04
N THR A 395 -2.00 19.24 -35.71
CA THR A 395 -1.49 18.47 -36.86
C THR A 395 -2.49 18.50 -38.02
N PRO A 396 -2.04 18.28 -39.28
CA PRO A 396 -2.91 18.46 -40.44
C PRO A 396 -4.09 17.51 -40.42
N TYR A 397 -5.29 18.05 -40.63
CA TYR A 397 -6.49 17.29 -40.95
C TYR A 397 -6.41 16.81 -42.40
N LEU A 398 -6.52 15.50 -42.61
CA LEU A 398 -6.59 14.85 -43.91
C LEU A 398 -8.01 14.35 -44.15
N HIS A 399 -8.72 14.91 -45.13
CA HIS A 399 -10.12 14.56 -45.33
C HIS A 399 -10.28 13.10 -45.84
N PRO A 400 -11.11 12.26 -45.19
CA PRO A 400 -11.13 10.82 -45.47
C PRO A 400 -11.92 10.43 -46.73
N TRP A 401 -12.67 11.36 -47.34
CA TRP A 401 -13.45 11.13 -48.57
C TRP A 401 -13.08 12.12 -49.68
N HIS A 402 -13.33 11.79 -50.95
CA HIS A 402 -13.12 12.72 -52.06
C HIS A 402 -14.05 13.93 -51.97
N VAL A 403 -13.49 15.13 -52.15
CA VAL A 403 -14.24 16.38 -52.23
C VAL A 403 -15.13 16.39 -53.47
N LYS A 404 -16.38 16.85 -53.31
CA LYS A 404 -17.35 17.04 -54.40
C LYS A 404 -18.01 18.42 -54.28
N LYS A 405 -18.69 18.88 -55.34
CA LYS A 405 -19.37 20.19 -55.38
C LYS A 405 -20.29 20.49 -54.18
N ARG A 406 -20.93 19.46 -53.61
CA ARG A 406 -21.82 19.56 -52.43
C ARG A 406 -21.31 18.74 -51.23
N PHE A 407 -20.00 18.47 -51.21
CA PHE A 407 -19.35 17.72 -50.14
C PHE A 407 -17.92 18.24 -49.96
N THR A 408 -17.85 19.44 -49.37
CA THR A 408 -16.64 20.19 -49.07
C THR A 408 -15.88 19.57 -47.90
N VAL A 409 -14.68 20.09 -47.60
CA VAL A 409 -13.91 19.68 -46.42
C VAL A 409 -14.69 19.97 -45.13
N GLN A 410 -15.38 21.12 -45.07
CA GLN A 410 -16.26 21.47 -43.95
C GLN A 410 -17.38 20.45 -43.75
N ASP A 411 -18.02 19.99 -44.84
CA ASP A 411 -19.09 18.99 -44.77
C ASP A 411 -18.57 17.63 -44.26
N GLN A 412 -17.33 17.28 -44.60
CA GLN A 412 -16.67 16.08 -44.09
C GLN A 412 -16.38 16.17 -42.59
N ILE A 413 -15.88 17.31 -42.10
CA ILE A 413 -15.66 17.54 -40.66
C ILE A 413 -16.98 17.39 -39.89
N ARG A 414 -18.06 18.04 -40.35
CA ARG A 414 -19.39 17.91 -39.71
C ARG A 414 -19.89 16.46 -39.70
N ARG A 415 -19.74 15.75 -40.83
CA ARG A 415 -20.09 14.33 -40.93
C ARG A 415 -19.32 13.46 -39.93
N GLU A 416 -18.01 13.70 -39.77
CA GLU A 416 -17.20 12.97 -38.80
C GLU A 416 -17.63 13.25 -37.35
N CYS A 417 -17.91 14.50 -37.00
CA CYS A 417 -18.43 14.87 -35.69
C CYS A 417 -19.73 14.11 -35.40
N ARG A 418 -20.69 14.15 -36.33
CA ARG A 418 -21.97 13.44 -36.21
C ARG A 418 -21.78 11.92 -36.05
N ALA A 419 -20.90 11.32 -36.86
CA ALA A 419 -20.61 9.88 -36.81
C ALA A 419 -19.98 9.43 -35.48
N ARG A 420 -19.37 10.37 -34.73
CA ARG A 420 -18.74 10.13 -33.42
C ARG A 420 -19.61 10.56 -32.24
N GLY A 421 -20.83 11.03 -32.50
CA GLY A 421 -21.74 11.54 -31.46
C GLY A 421 -21.32 12.90 -30.88
N LEU A 422 -20.45 13.64 -31.57
CA LEU A 422 -20.06 14.99 -31.19
C LEU A 422 -21.07 16.01 -31.74
N PRO A 423 -21.31 17.14 -31.04
CA PRO A 423 -22.05 18.28 -31.59
C PRO A 423 -21.45 18.73 -32.93
N GLU A 424 -22.28 19.22 -33.85
CA GLU A 424 -21.74 19.79 -35.09
C GLU A 424 -21.10 21.16 -34.82
N PRO A 425 -19.89 21.43 -35.38
CA PRO A 425 -19.27 22.73 -35.26
C PRO A 425 -20.15 23.84 -35.86
N SER A 426 -20.40 24.89 -35.06
CA SER A 426 -21.12 26.10 -35.46
C SER A 426 -20.27 27.00 -36.36
N ALA A 427 -18.94 26.96 -36.23
CA ALA A 427 -18.01 27.66 -37.12
C ALA A 427 -16.78 26.80 -37.47
N LEU A 428 -16.32 26.96 -38.71
CA LEU A 428 -15.16 26.26 -39.28
C LEU A 428 -14.32 27.28 -40.05
N GLU A 429 -13.13 27.59 -39.54
CA GLU A 429 -12.19 28.54 -40.13
C GLU A 429 -10.94 27.80 -40.60
N SER A 430 -10.56 27.96 -41.88
CA SER A 430 -9.34 27.36 -42.39
C SER A 430 -8.13 28.21 -42.04
N LEU A 431 -7.06 27.54 -41.62
CA LEU A 431 -5.78 28.17 -41.28
C LEU A 431 -4.72 27.76 -42.30
N ALA A 432 -3.95 28.74 -42.80
CA ALA A 432 -2.85 28.47 -43.71
C ALA A 432 -1.68 27.77 -43.00
N GLU A 433 -1.44 28.17 -41.74
CA GLU A 433 -0.31 27.72 -40.93
C GLU A 433 -0.70 27.58 -39.46
N VAL A 434 0.04 26.73 -38.74
CA VAL A 434 -0.05 26.60 -37.28
C VAL A 434 1.32 26.84 -36.64
N ASN A 435 1.33 27.43 -35.45
CA ASN A 435 2.54 27.57 -34.66
C ASN A 435 2.89 26.22 -34.02
N VAL A 436 4.05 25.68 -34.38
CA VAL A 436 4.54 24.40 -33.86
C VAL A 436 5.57 24.57 -32.76
N GLY A 437 5.67 25.74 -32.15
CA GLY A 437 6.57 26.04 -31.05
C GLY A 437 7.60 27.11 -31.39
N LYS A 438 7.98 27.91 -30.37
CA LYS A 438 8.93 29.04 -30.48
C LYS A 438 8.64 30.00 -31.65
N GLY A 439 7.36 30.23 -31.96
CA GLY A 439 6.94 31.12 -33.05
C GLY A 439 7.11 30.53 -34.46
N ARG A 440 7.46 29.25 -34.57
CA ARG A 440 7.69 28.59 -35.87
C ARG A 440 6.35 28.25 -36.53
N MET A 441 6.00 28.97 -37.58
CA MET A 441 4.80 28.69 -38.37
C MET A 441 5.05 27.56 -39.37
N ARG A 442 4.07 26.65 -39.49
CA ARG A 442 4.13 25.51 -40.42
C ARG A 442 2.84 25.35 -41.21
N ARG A 443 3.00 25.21 -42.52
CA ARG A 443 2.01 24.67 -43.47
C ARG A 443 1.87 23.15 -43.37
N PRO A 444 0.74 22.56 -43.82
CA PRO A 444 0.52 21.10 -43.84
C PRO A 444 1.63 20.32 -44.54
N ILE A 445 2.25 20.91 -45.57
CA ILE A 445 3.32 20.26 -46.36
C ILE A 445 4.60 19.96 -45.59
N HIS A 446 4.83 20.66 -44.47
CA HIS A 446 6.00 20.39 -43.63
C HIS A 446 5.82 19.14 -42.76
N PHE A 447 4.60 18.66 -42.57
CA PHE A 447 4.32 17.47 -41.78
C PHE A 447 4.40 16.21 -42.64
N ARG A 448 4.85 15.12 -42.03
CA ARG A 448 4.69 13.78 -42.58
C ARG A 448 3.21 13.41 -42.56
N ARG A 449 2.63 13.18 -43.74
CA ARG A 449 1.19 12.92 -43.95
C ARG A 449 0.88 11.50 -44.47
N PHE A 450 1.91 10.69 -44.64
CA PHE A 450 1.79 9.34 -45.18
C PHE A 450 2.22 8.32 -44.14
N ARG A 451 1.38 7.29 -43.97
CA ARG A 451 1.67 6.13 -43.16
C ARG A 451 2.72 5.24 -43.82
N SER A 452 3.44 4.47 -43.00
CA SER A 452 4.41 3.47 -43.48
C SER A 452 3.76 2.32 -44.26
N ARG A 453 2.49 2.00 -44.00
CA ARG A 453 1.73 0.98 -44.72
C ARG A 453 1.40 1.46 -46.15
N ARG A 454 1.83 0.67 -47.14
CA ARG A 454 1.56 0.91 -48.57
C ARG A 454 0.13 0.50 -48.95
N GLY A 455 -0.37 1.05 -50.06
CA GLY A 455 -1.66 0.67 -50.66
C GLY A 455 -2.90 1.18 -49.93
N LEU A 456 -2.76 2.15 -49.03
CA LEU A 456 -3.91 2.77 -48.37
C LEU A 456 -4.62 3.74 -49.33
N ASN A 457 -5.95 3.67 -49.37
CA ASN A 457 -6.74 4.69 -50.04
C ASN A 457 -6.73 5.97 -49.20
N GLN A 458 -6.08 7.02 -49.70
CA GLN A 458 -5.93 8.31 -49.05
C GLN A 458 -6.38 9.41 -50.03
N PRO A 459 -7.67 9.82 -49.96
CA PRO A 459 -8.23 10.85 -50.85
C PRO A 459 -7.57 12.21 -50.72
N ASP A 460 -7.14 12.59 -49.51
CA ASP A 460 -6.40 13.83 -49.24
C ASP A 460 -4.91 13.57 -49.02
N ARG A 461 -4.06 14.19 -49.84
CA ARG A 461 -2.60 14.13 -49.71
C ARG A 461 -1.97 15.46 -49.30
N LEU A 462 -2.75 16.54 -49.28
CA LEU A 462 -2.26 17.88 -48.98
C LEU A 462 -2.52 18.22 -47.51
N GLY A 463 -3.73 17.93 -47.02
CA GLY A 463 -4.15 18.30 -45.68
C GLY A 463 -4.41 19.79 -45.50
N SER A 464 -5.08 20.09 -44.40
CA SER A 464 -5.52 21.43 -44.04
C SER A 464 -5.48 21.63 -42.52
N PHE A 465 -5.44 22.88 -42.07
CA PHE A 465 -5.59 23.22 -40.66
C PHE A 465 -6.89 23.99 -40.45
N TRP A 466 -7.47 23.82 -39.27
CA TRP A 466 -8.77 24.35 -38.95
C TRP A 466 -8.82 24.86 -37.51
N ARG A 467 -9.61 25.93 -37.32
CA ARG A 467 -10.19 26.31 -36.04
C ARG A 467 -11.68 25.95 -36.08
N LEU A 468 -12.10 25.15 -35.11
CA LEU A 468 -13.46 24.65 -34.96
C LEU A 468 -14.09 25.35 -33.76
N ARG A 469 -15.35 25.77 -33.89
CA ARG A 469 -16.17 26.22 -32.75
C ARG A 469 -17.38 25.31 -32.63
N PHE A 470 -17.60 24.77 -31.44
CA PHE A 470 -18.79 24.00 -31.08
C PHE A 470 -19.81 24.90 -30.35
N PRO A 471 -21.11 24.57 -30.42
CA PRO A 471 -22.14 25.30 -29.68
C PRO A 471 -21.99 25.18 -28.16
N GLU A 472 -21.42 24.07 -27.67
CA GLU A 472 -21.16 23.78 -26.27
C GLU A 472 -19.74 23.24 -26.08
N PRO A 473 -19.12 23.42 -24.89
CA PRO A 473 -17.82 22.83 -24.61
C PRO A 473 -17.84 21.31 -24.70
N ILE A 474 -16.92 20.74 -25.49
CA ILE A 474 -16.69 19.29 -25.57
C ILE A 474 -15.39 18.93 -24.87
N ARG A 475 -15.26 17.68 -24.41
CA ARG A 475 -14.00 17.13 -23.88
C ARG A 475 -13.25 16.37 -24.98
N GLY A 476 -11.92 16.44 -24.92
CA GLY A 476 -11.03 15.75 -25.85
C GLY A 476 -10.59 14.35 -25.38
N PRO A 477 -9.63 13.73 -26.10
CA PRO A 477 -8.88 14.31 -27.22
C PRO A 477 -9.73 14.42 -28.50
N LEU A 478 -9.68 15.58 -29.17
CA LEU A 478 -10.33 15.77 -30.47
C LEU A 478 -9.32 15.48 -31.60
N ALA A 479 -9.51 14.37 -32.31
CA ALA A 479 -8.69 14.01 -33.47
C ALA A 479 -9.55 13.54 -34.63
N LEU A 480 -9.57 14.25 -35.76
CA LEU A 480 -10.44 13.99 -36.92
C LEU A 480 -9.65 13.61 -38.17
N GLY A 481 -10.29 12.94 -39.13
CA GLY A 481 -9.74 12.68 -40.45
C GLY A 481 -8.92 11.41 -40.57
N PHE A 482 -8.32 11.24 -41.75
CA PHE A 482 -7.49 10.09 -42.07
C PHE A 482 -6.25 10.05 -41.18
N SER A 483 -5.94 8.86 -40.66
CA SER A 483 -4.83 8.62 -39.72
C SER A 483 -4.92 9.36 -38.37
N CYS A 484 -6.12 9.77 -37.94
CA CYS A 484 -6.32 10.41 -36.63
C CYS A 484 -5.89 9.53 -35.44
N HIS A 485 -6.01 8.21 -35.56
CA HIS A 485 -5.49 7.25 -34.56
C HIS A 485 -3.97 7.26 -34.39
N PHE A 486 -3.22 7.99 -35.24
CA PHE A 486 -1.76 8.08 -35.23
C PHE A 486 -1.26 9.51 -35.00
N GLY A 487 -2.15 10.41 -34.57
CA GLY A 487 -1.82 11.80 -34.23
C GLY A 487 -1.94 12.81 -35.37
N LEU A 488 -2.43 12.44 -36.56
CA LEU A 488 -2.86 13.42 -37.57
C LEU A 488 -4.25 13.98 -37.26
N GLY A 489 -4.56 15.17 -37.79
CA GLY A 489 -5.82 15.88 -37.51
C GLY A 489 -6.13 16.04 -36.03
N LEU A 490 -5.10 16.16 -35.19
CA LEU A 490 -5.22 16.43 -33.76
C LEU A 490 -5.55 17.91 -33.55
N PHE A 491 -6.46 18.19 -32.62
CA PHE A 491 -6.81 19.53 -32.19
C PHE A 491 -6.55 19.70 -30.70
N LYS A 492 -6.15 20.90 -30.28
CA LYS A 492 -6.05 21.29 -28.88
C LYS A 492 -7.15 22.30 -28.51
N PRO A 493 -7.64 22.29 -27.26
CA PRO A 493 -8.54 23.32 -26.76
C PRO A 493 -7.86 24.69 -26.77
N LEU A 494 -8.64 25.73 -27.07
CA LEU A 494 -8.28 27.14 -26.88
C LEU A 494 -9.05 27.75 -25.71
#